data_AF-A0A505I8X9-F1
#
_entry.id   AF-A0A505I8X9-F1
#
_cell.length_a   1.000
_cell.length_b   1.000
_cell.length_c   1.000
_cell.angle_alpha   90.00
_cell.angle_beta   90.00
_cell.angle_gamma   90.00
#
_symmetry.space_group_name_H-M   'P 1'
#
loop_
_entity.id
_entity.type
_entity.pdbx_description
1 polymer ?
#
loop_
_entity_poly.entity_id
_entity_poly.type
_entity_poly.pdbx_seq_one_letter_code
_entity_poly.pdbx_strand_id
1 'polypeptide(L)'
;MAGLLFRPQNDIDPSVNVQQLSCKPHVQPFVGRIGGNQGIVLDRADPDNAEYLRKVPDAAPLMSARDAFNVRGFTDLDLWRFAVVECVGNTLPGTMMLAFITAWAAATPANVAPPSPSTPAGIFATTAFLGPLVGAVTNWLLLTLFIFSFSSVSGSHLNPTITLATFFARLISLPRMVLYLCGQILGGALAGWMLQSAFGSGQYSVGGCVVDTALVPVREAFVLEFICSLTLIFLSFGVGLDPRQR
;
A
#
# COMPACT_ATOMS: atom_id res chain seq x y z
N MET A 1 -19.99 43.10 -33.03
CA MET A 1 -18.72 42.83 -32.30
C MET A 1 -19.13 42.41 -30.89
N ALA A 2 -19.12 41.09 -30.64
CA ALA A 2 -18.12 40.39 -29.80
C ALA A 2 -18.35 40.67 -28.29
N GLY A 3 -18.55 39.70 -27.41
CA GLY A 3 -18.52 38.26 -27.56
C GLY A 3 -19.23 37.57 -26.40
N LEU A 4 -19.93 36.49 -26.74
CA LEU A 4 -20.37 35.45 -25.82
C LEU A 4 -19.13 34.87 -25.13
N LEU A 5 -19.03 35.04 -23.81
CA LEU A 5 -18.08 34.31 -22.99
C LEU A 5 -18.49 32.83 -23.00
N PHE A 6 -17.69 32.04 -23.72
CA PHE A 6 -17.68 30.58 -23.69
C PHE A 6 -17.61 30.12 -22.22
N ARG A 7 -18.71 29.52 -21.72
CA ARG A 7 -18.63 28.58 -20.60
C ARG A 7 -18.14 27.25 -21.18
N PRO A 8 -16.97 26.72 -20.78
CA PRO A 8 -16.58 25.38 -21.20
C PRO A 8 -17.58 24.38 -20.62
N GLN A 9 -18.28 23.69 -21.50
CA GLN A 9 -19.40 22.80 -21.20
C GLN A 9 -18.91 21.38 -20.86
N ASN A 10 -17.83 21.27 -20.06
CA ASN A 10 -17.17 20.02 -19.69
C ASN A 10 -16.75 19.98 -18.21
N ASP A 11 -17.50 20.64 -17.33
CA ASP A 11 -17.44 20.29 -15.91
C ASP A 11 -18.20 18.96 -15.76
N ILE A 12 -17.48 17.85 -15.94
CA ILE A 12 -17.98 16.52 -15.63
C ILE A 12 -18.17 16.48 -14.12
N ASP A 13 -19.42 16.56 -13.67
CA ASP A 13 -19.76 16.33 -12.27
C ASP A 13 -19.31 14.91 -11.89
N PRO A 14 -18.40 14.74 -10.92
CA PRO A 14 -17.90 13.41 -10.53
C PRO A 14 -18.97 12.53 -9.86
N SER A 15 -20.20 13.05 -9.64
CA SER A 15 -21.37 12.26 -9.27
C SER A 15 -22.07 11.60 -10.47
N VAL A 16 -21.59 11.83 -11.70
CA VAL A 16 -22.14 11.24 -12.92
C VAL A 16 -21.81 9.75 -12.98
N ASN A 17 -22.88 8.96 -13.09
CA ASN A 17 -22.89 7.52 -13.22
C ASN A 17 -21.88 7.04 -14.28
N VAL A 18 -21.04 6.06 -13.95
CA VAL A 18 -19.98 5.52 -14.83
C VAL A 18 -20.54 5.01 -16.17
N GLN A 19 -21.85 4.71 -16.22
CA GLN A 19 -22.58 4.36 -17.44
C GLN A 19 -22.76 5.52 -18.44
N GLN A 20 -22.72 6.78 -18.01
CA GLN A 20 -22.82 7.97 -18.88
C GLN A 20 -21.47 8.36 -19.51
N LEU A 21 -20.35 7.84 -18.99
CA LEU A 21 -19.08 7.89 -19.71
C LEU A 21 -19.17 6.88 -20.86
N SER A 22 -19.21 7.39 -22.10
CA SER A 22 -19.15 6.58 -23.34
C SER A 22 -17.94 5.62 -23.37
N CYS A 23 -16.93 5.85 -22.53
CA CYS A 23 -15.78 4.99 -22.33
C CYS A 23 -15.95 4.12 -21.07
N LYS A 24 -16.07 2.79 -21.25
CA LYS A 24 -16.01 1.83 -20.14
C LYS A 24 -14.61 1.86 -19.51
N PRO A 25 -14.47 1.97 -18.18
CA PRO A 25 -13.15 1.90 -17.55
C PRO A 25 -12.51 0.54 -17.86
N HIS A 26 -11.27 0.57 -18.36
CA HIS A 26 -10.50 -0.63 -18.70
C HIS A 26 -10.06 -1.43 -17.45
N VAL A 27 -10.14 -0.81 -16.26
CA VAL A 27 -9.77 -1.44 -14.99
C VAL A 27 -10.99 -1.54 -14.10
N GLN A 28 -11.11 -2.69 -13.42
CA GLN A 28 -12.19 -2.99 -12.48
C GLN A 28 -12.25 -1.90 -11.38
N PRO A 29 -13.40 -1.23 -11.18
CA PRO A 29 -13.58 -0.27 -10.09
C PRO A 29 -13.39 -0.94 -8.72
N PHE A 30 -12.67 -0.25 -7.84
CA PHE A 30 -12.25 -0.77 -6.55
C PHE A 30 -12.09 0.38 -5.55
N VAL A 31 -12.71 0.26 -4.38
CA VAL A 31 -12.77 1.33 -3.36
C VAL A 31 -11.49 1.42 -2.54
N GLY A 32 -10.84 0.29 -2.27
CA GLY A 32 -9.62 0.22 -1.45
C GLY A 32 -8.36 0.72 -2.16
N ARG A 33 -8.45 1.68 -3.09
CA ARG A 33 -7.29 2.18 -3.84
C ARG A 33 -6.59 3.30 -3.10
N ILE A 34 -5.34 3.06 -2.68
CA ILE A 34 -4.50 4.12 -2.10
C ILE A 34 -4.00 5.04 -3.21
N GLY A 35 -4.25 6.34 -3.11
CA GLY A 35 -3.65 7.35 -4.00
C GLY A 35 -4.19 7.39 -5.43
N GLY A 36 -5.34 6.75 -5.71
CA GLY A 36 -6.01 6.79 -7.00
C GLY A 36 -7.27 7.67 -6.98
N ASN A 37 -7.70 8.17 -8.15
CA ASN A 37 -8.96 8.90 -8.26
C ASN A 37 -10.13 7.99 -7.85
N GLN A 38 -10.71 8.26 -6.66
CA GLN A 38 -11.89 7.56 -6.11
C GLN A 38 -13.16 7.82 -6.96
N GLY A 39 -13.09 8.64 -8.02
CA GLY A 39 -14.17 8.89 -8.98
C GLY A 39 -14.63 7.70 -9.84
N ILE A 40 -14.12 6.48 -9.58
CA ILE A 40 -14.59 5.23 -10.21
C ILE A 40 -15.29 4.32 -9.17
N VAL A 41 -15.57 4.83 -7.97
CA VAL A 41 -16.35 4.13 -6.95
C VAL A 41 -17.82 4.13 -7.35
N LEU A 42 -18.44 2.95 -7.34
CA LEU A 42 -19.86 2.81 -7.69
C LEU A 42 -20.74 3.24 -6.51
N ASP A 43 -21.87 3.86 -6.83
CA ASP A 43 -22.92 4.12 -5.85
C ASP A 43 -23.72 2.82 -5.60
N ARG A 44 -23.85 2.45 -4.33
CA ARG A 44 -24.59 1.27 -3.87
C ARG A 44 -26.10 1.53 -3.81
N ALA A 45 -26.53 2.79 -3.73
CA ALA A 45 -27.94 3.17 -3.73
C ALA A 45 -28.57 3.13 -5.12
N ASP A 46 -27.74 3.14 -6.17
CA ASP A 46 -28.18 3.10 -7.57
C ASP A 46 -28.56 1.66 -8.00
N PRO A 47 -29.81 1.41 -8.42
CA PRO A 47 -30.24 0.09 -8.89
C PRO A 47 -29.46 -0.41 -10.12
N ASP A 48 -28.93 0.48 -10.96
CA ASP A 48 -28.21 0.12 -12.18
C ASP A 48 -26.86 -0.55 -11.89
N ASN A 49 -26.30 -0.33 -10.69
CA ASN A 49 -25.05 -0.93 -10.22
C ASN A 49 -25.26 -2.28 -9.51
N ALA A 50 -26.50 -2.65 -9.19
CA ALA A 50 -26.80 -3.79 -8.31
C ALA A 50 -26.30 -5.14 -8.88
N GLU A 51 -26.41 -5.37 -10.19
CA GLU A 51 -25.91 -6.61 -10.81
C GLU A 51 -24.39 -6.69 -10.77
N TYR A 52 -23.71 -5.55 -11.02
CA TYR A 52 -22.26 -5.47 -10.98
C TYR A 52 -21.74 -5.68 -9.55
N LEU A 53 -22.35 -5.03 -8.56
CA LEU A 53 -21.98 -5.14 -7.15
C LEU A 53 -22.21 -6.54 -6.56
N ARG A 54 -23.11 -7.35 -7.16
CA ARG A 54 -23.23 -8.78 -6.80
C ARG A 54 -22.02 -9.61 -7.22
N LYS A 55 -21.34 -9.21 -8.31
CA LYS A 55 -20.13 -9.87 -8.82
C LYS A 55 -18.88 -9.31 -8.10
N VAL A 56 -18.84 -8.00 -7.91
CA VAL A 56 -17.68 -7.25 -7.38
C VAL A 56 -18.14 -6.36 -6.22
N PRO A 57 -18.28 -6.92 -5.01
CA PRO A 57 -18.95 -6.21 -3.92
C PRO A 57 -18.09 -5.12 -3.28
N ASP A 58 -16.78 -5.09 -3.57
CA ASP A 58 -15.79 -4.11 -3.13
C ASP A 58 -15.57 -2.95 -4.13
N ALA A 59 -16.41 -2.86 -5.18
CA ALA A 59 -16.48 -1.69 -6.06
C ALA A 59 -17.29 -0.52 -5.46
N ALA A 60 -18.00 -0.74 -4.35
CA ALA A 60 -18.72 0.28 -3.60
C ALA A 60 -18.44 0.17 -2.09
N PRO A 61 -18.34 1.30 -1.35
CA PRO A 61 -18.00 1.31 0.06
C PRO A 61 -19.10 0.66 0.91
N LEU A 62 -18.78 0.43 2.19
CA LEU A 62 -19.72 -0.04 3.22
C LEU A 62 -20.42 -1.36 2.86
N MET A 63 -19.62 -2.33 2.44
CA MET A 63 -20.09 -3.67 2.10
C MET A 63 -20.77 -4.36 3.30
N SER A 64 -21.83 -5.14 3.03
CA SER A 64 -22.47 -5.96 4.06
C SER A 64 -21.52 -7.06 4.53
N ALA A 65 -21.63 -7.52 5.77
CA ALA A 65 -20.80 -8.62 6.25
C ALA A 65 -20.96 -9.88 5.36
N ARG A 66 -22.18 -10.17 4.90
CA ARG A 66 -22.43 -11.33 4.02
C ARG A 66 -21.67 -11.23 2.69
N ASP A 67 -21.61 -10.04 2.11
CA ASP A 67 -20.90 -9.81 0.85
C ASP A 67 -19.37 -9.82 1.08
N ALA A 68 -18.91 -9.29 2.23
CA ALA A 68 -17.50 -9.28 2.60
C ALA A 68 -16.92 -10.69 2.71
N PHE A 69 -17.69 -11.61 3.30
CA PHE A 69 -17.30 -13.01 3.50
C PHE A 69 -17.68 -13.92 2.31
N ASN A 70 -18.11 -13.36 1.17
CA ASN A 70 -18.46 -14.15 -0.01
C ASN A 70 -17.19 -14.72 -0.68
N VAL A 71 -17.03 -16.04 -0.59
CA VAL A 71 -15.84 -16.75 -1.09
C VAL A 71 -15.76 -16.88 -2.62
N ARG A 72 -16.80 -16.47 -3.37
CA ARG A 72 -16.79 -16.53 -4.84
C ARG A 72 -15.61 -15.76 -5.46
N GLY A 73 -15.13 -14.72 -4.77
CA GLY A 73 -13.96 -13.96 -5.21
C GLY A 73 -12.69 -14.80 -5.41
N PHE A 74 -12.54 -15.96 -4.75
CA PHE A 74 -11.37 -16.82 -5.00
C PHE A 74 -11.32 -17.41 -6.43
N THR A 75 -12.45 -17.41 -7.14
CA THR A 75 -12.50 -17.86 -8.54
C THR A 75 -12.29 -16.73 -9.55
N ASP A 76 -12.19 -15.48 -9.08
CA ASP A 76 -11.98 -14.31 -9.93
C ASP A 76 -10.51 -14.18 -10.30
N LEU A 77 -10.21 -14.34 -11.60
CA LEU A 77 -8.84 -14.23 -12.12
C LEU A 77 -8.25 -12.83 -11.97
N ASP A 78 -9.08 -11.79 -11.94
CA ASP A 78 -8.60 -10.42 -11.76
C ASP A 78 -8.10 -10.20 -10.33
N LEU A 79 -8.77 -10.80 -9.33
CA LEU A 79 -8.27 -10.80 -7.94
C LEU A 79 -6.91 -11.49 -7.81
N TRP A 80 -6.69 -12.59 -8.52
CA TRP A 80 -5.39 -13.26 -8.57
C TRP A 80 -4.34 -12.39 -9.26
N ARG A 81 -4.69 -11.67 -10.32
CA ARG A 81 -3.77 -10.71 -10.98
C ARG A 81 -3.38 -9.59 -10.03
N PHE A 82 -4.32 -9.01 -9.29
CA PHE A 82 -4.02 -7.97 -8.30
C PHE A 82 -3.17 -8.49 -7.15
N ALA A 83 -3.43 -9.70 -6.66
CA ALA A 83 -2.61 -10.34 -5.65
C ALA A 83 -1.18 -10.64 -6.14
N VAL A 84 -1.04 -11.01 -7.42
CA VAL A 84 0.26 -11.16 -8.06
C VAL A 84 0.98 -9.81 -8.12
N VAL A 85 0.30 -8.71 -8.45
CA VAL A 85 0.87 -7.35 -8.43
C VAL A 85 1.32 -6.93 -7.01
N GLU A 86 0.54 -7.26 -5.99
CA GLU A 86 0.91 -7.07 -4.58
C GLU A 86 2.08 -7.98 -4.16
N CYS A 87 2.30 -9.11 -4.84
CA CYS A 87 3.34 -10.08 -4.52
C CYS A 87 4.67 -9.76 -5.22
N VAL A 88 4.70 -10.02 -6.52
CA VAL A 88 5.91 -10.18 -7.34
C VAL A 88 5.67 -9.71 -8.78
N GLY A 89 4.46 -9.86 -9.31
CA GLY A 89 4.02 -9.29 -10.58
C GLY A 89 4.90 -9.61 -11.79
N ASN A 90 4.60 -10.69 -12.53
CA ASN A 90 5.27 -11.11 -13.78
C ASN A 90 5.42 -10.02 -14.88
N THR A 91 4.86 -8.82 -14.69
CA THR A 91 5.02 -7.68 -15.61
C THR A 91 5.35 -6.37 -14.89
N LEU A 92 5.21 -6.27 -13.56
CA LEU A 92 5.52 -5.05 -12.80
C LEU A 92 5.58 -5.38 -11.28
N PRO A 93 6.70 -5.16 -10.57
CA PRO A 93 6.89 -5.71 -9.22
C PRO A 93 6.53 -4.73 -8.10
N GLY A 94 5.58 -5.07 -7.22
CA GLY A 94 5.18 -4.21 -6.09
C GLY A 94 5.98 -4.46 -4.81
N THR A 95 5.47 -5.35 -3.94
CA THR A 95 6.00 -5.52 -2.57
C THR A 95 7.40 -6.14 -2.53
N MET A 96 7.71 -7.12 -3.40
CA MET A 96 9.06 -7.68 -3.48
C MET A 96 10.11 -6.61 -3.80
N MET A 97 9.83 -5.77 -4.80
CA MET A 97 10.71 -4.68 -5.22
C MET A 97 10.88 -3.64 -4.12
N LEU A 98 9.76 -3.19 -3.55
CA LEU A 98 9.75 -2.21 -2.46
C LEU A 98 10.55 -2.73 -1.26
N ALA A 99 10.26 -3.95 -0.81
CA ALA A 99 10.97 -4.57 0.31
C ALA A 99 12.47 -4.75 0.00
N PHE A 100 12.83 -5.19 -1.20
CA PHE A 100 14.23 -5.36 -1.59
C PHE A 100 14.98 -4.03 -1.58
N ILE A 101 14.47 -3.00 -2.27
CA ILE A 101 15.20 -1.74 -2.44
C ILE A 101 15.31 -0.95 -1.13
N THR A 102 14.26 -0.99 -0.30
CA THR A 102 14.24 -0.30 1.00
C THR A 102 15.10 -1.03 2.03
N ALA A 103 15.06 -2.36 2.05
CA ALA A 103 15.94 -3.15 2.90
C ALA A 103 17.41 -3.04 2.48
N TRP A 104 17.69 -2.99 1.18
CA TRP A 104 19.04 -2.76 0.65
C TRP A 104 19.57 -1.37 1.06
N ALA A 105 18.75 -0.33 0.93
CA ALA A 105 19.12 1.03 1.34
C ALA A 105 19.33 1.16 2.86
N ALA A 106 18.63 0.36 3.67
CA ALA A 106 18.74 0.33 5.12
C ALA A 106 19.71 -0.74 5.66
N ALA A 107 20.38 -1.49 4.79
CA ALA A 107 21.27 -2.58 5.18
C ALA A 107 22.57 -2.03 5.77
N THR A 108 22.98 -2.64 6.87
CA THR A 108 24.25 -2.38 7.56
C THR A 108 24.96 -3.69 7.84
N PRO A 109 26.30 -3.73 7.93
CA PRO A 109 26.99 -4.96 8.31
C PRO A 109 26.53 -5.42 9.71
N ALA A 110 26.35 -6.73 9.88
CA ALA A 110 26.00 -7.28 11.18
C ALA A 110 27.12 -7.06 12.20
N ASN A 111 26.76 -6.81 13.46
CA ASN A 111 27.68 -6.72 14.61
C ASN A 111 28.67 -5.53 14.60
N VAL A 112 28.33 -4.43 13.92
CA VAL A 112 29.13 -3.19 14.02
C VAL A 112 28.85 -2.50 15.34
N ALA A 113 29.89 -2.21 16.11
CA ALA A 113 29.77 -1.47 17.36
C ALA A 113 29.17 -0.07 17.11
N PRO A 114 28.38 0.47 18.06
CA PRO A 114 27.82 1.81 17.92
C PRO A 114 28.91 2.84 17.62
N PRO A 115 28.74 3.70 16.61
CA PRO A 115 29.73 4.71 16.27
C PRO A 115 29.91 5.69 17.43
N SER A 116 31.16 5.92 17.84
CA SER A 116 31.48 6.93 18.85
C SER A 116 31.56 8.32 18.22
N PRO A 117 30.93 9.36 18.82
CA PRO A 117 30.98 10.71 18.28
C PRO A 117 32.38 11.29 18.38
N SER A 118 32.96 11.68 17.23
CA SER A 118 34.31 12.25 17.12
C SER A 118 34.32 13.74 16.75
N THR A 119 33.16 14.33 16.48
CA THR A 119 32.99 15.73 16.05
C THR A 119 32.09 16.50 17.02
N PRO A 120 32.13 17.85 17.02
CA PRO A 120 31.23 18.69 17.84
C PRO A 120 29.73 18.45 17.56
N ALA A 121 29.39 17.92 16.38
CA ALA A 121 28.03 17.56 16.02
C ALA A 121 27.50 16.30 16.74
N GLY A 122 28.35 15.61 17.52
CA GLY A 122 27.93 14.52 18.38
C GLY A 122 27.32 13.35 17.61
N ILE A 123 26.21 12.81 18.11
CA ILE A 123 25.52 11.65 17.53
C ILE A 123 25.01 11.93 16.10
N PHE A 124 24.71 13.19 15.75
CA PHE A 124 24.16 13.55 14.44
C PHE A 124 25.15 13.37 13.30
N ALA A 125 26.46 13.35 13.58
CA ALA A 125 27.50 13.06 12.60
C ALA A 125 27.80 11.57 12.45
N THR A 126 27.10 10.70 13.18
CA THR A 126 27.36 9.26 13.18
C THR A 126 26.41 8.50 12.26
N THR A 127 26.81 7.29 11.86
CA THR A 127 25.96 6.38 11.08
C THR A 127 24.72 5.92 11.84
N ALA A 128 24.72 5.99 13.17
CA ALA A 128 23.55 5.68 14.00
C ALA A 128 22.39 6.66 13.78
N PHE A 129 22.68 7.92 13.42
CA PHE A 129 21.67 8.91 13.06
C PHE A 129 21.49 9.02 11.55
N LEU A 130 22.59 9.15 10.79
CA LEU A 130 22.53 9.40 9.35
C LEU A 130 21.98 8.21 8.55
N GLY A 131 22.30 6.97 8.95
CA GLY A 131 21.83 5.77 8.27
C GLY A 131 20.30 5.66 8.27
N PRO A 132 19.64 5.63 9.44
CA PRO A 132 18.19 5.63 9.54
C PRO A 132 17.52 6.84 8.89
N LEU A 133 18.13 8.03 8.98
CA LEU A 133 17.59 9.23 8.32
C LEU A 133 17.54 9.09 6.80
N VAL A 134 18.65 8.67 6.18
CA VAL A 134 18.71 8.44 4.73
C VAL A 134 17.76 7.32 4.34
N GLY A 135 17.76 6.20 5.09
CA GLY A 135 16.85 5.08 4.87
C GLY A 135 15.37 5.49 4.94
N ALA A 136 14.99 6.33 5.92
CA ALA A 136 13.63 6.82 6.06
C ALA A 136 13.19 7.71 4.89
N VAL A 137 14.05 8.64 4.43
CA VAL A 137 13.76 9.50 3.27
C VAL A 137 13.66 8.67 2.00
N THR A 138 14.57 7.73 1.78
CA THR A 138 14.52 6.81 0.63
C THR A 138 13.27 5.96 0.66
N ASN A 139 12.90 5.40 1.82
CA ASN A 139 11.69 4.60 1.97
C ASN A 139 10.43 5.43 1.69
N TRP A 140 10.33 6.64 2.24
CA TRP A 140 9.20 7.54 1.99
C TRP A 140 9.03 7.86 0.50
N LEU A 141 10.14 8.22 -0.17
CA LEU A 141 10.11 8.54 -1.61
C LEU A 141 9.71 7.32 -2.45
N LEU A 142 10.39 6.19 -2.25
CA LEU A 142 10.13 4.98 -3.04
C LEU A 142 8.73 4.46 -2.77
N LEU A 143 8.32 4.30 -1.51
CA LEU A 143 6.96 3.87 -1.17
C LEU A 143 5.91 4.72 -1.86
N THR A 144 6.07 6.05 -1.88
CA THR A 144 5.14 6.95 -2.57
C THR A 144 5.08 6.68 -4.09
N LEU A 145 6.24 6.49 -4.73
CA LEU A 145 6.32 6.16 -6.17
C LEU A 145 5.71 4.78 -6.48
N PHE A 146 5.95 3.78 -5.63
CA PHE A 146 5.31 2.47 -5.72
C PHE A 146 3.78 2.60 -5.56
N ILE A 147 3.31 3.37 -4.58
CA ILE A 147 1.88 3.65 -4.40
C ILE A 147 1.29 4.21 -5.69
N PHE A 148 1.85 5.27 -6.27
CA PHE A 148 1.32 5.85 -7.51
C PHE A 148 1.40 4.90 -8.71
N SER A 149 2.46 4.10 -8.81
CA SER A 149 2.66 3.18 -9.93
C SER A 149 1.66 2.01 -9.91
N PHE A 150 1.35 1.50 -8.72
CA PHE A 150 0.52 0.29 -8.54
C PHE A 150 -0.93 0.58 -8.12
N SER A 151 -1.23 1.83 -7.71
CA SER A 151 -2.57 2.25 -7.26
C SER A 151 -3.65 1.98 -8.30
N SER A 152 -3.31 2.16 -9.58
CA SER A 152 -4.23 1.94 -10.68
C SER A 152 -4.61 0.49 -10.90
N VAL A 153 -3.79 -0.45 -10.42
CA VAL A 153 -3.94 -1.89 -10.66
C VAL A 153 -4.46 -2.60 -9.42
N SER A 154 -3.70 -2.61 -8.32
CA SER A 154 -4.09 -3.34 -7.10
C SER A 154 -4.66 -2.44 -5.99
N GLY A 155 -4.59 -1.12 -6.16
CA GLY A 155 -4.80 -0.18 -5.05
C GLY A 155 -3.58 -0.01 -4.14
N SER A 156 -2.48 -0.71 -4.43
CA SER A 156 -1.16 -0.54 -3.81
C SER A 156 -1.18 -0.55 -2.29
N HIS A 157 -1.74 -1.61 -1.70
CA HIS A 157 -1.70 -1.77 -0.25
C HIS A 157 -0.27 -1.99 0.22
N LEU A 158 0.48 -2.87 -0.49
CA LEU A 158 1.90 -3.20 -0.29
C LEU A 158 2.30 -3.52 1.17
N ASN A 159 1.31 -3.81 2.02
CA ASN A 159 1.47 -3.91 3.45
C ASN A 159 0.32 -4.75 4.05
N PRO A 160 0.65 -5.82 4.80
CA PRO A 160 -0.34 -6.68 5.46
C PRO A 160 -1.25 -5.95 6.44
N THR A 161 -0.70 -5.04 7.24
CA THR A 161 -1.42 -4.25 8.24
C THR A 161 -2.44 -3.32 7.60
N ILE A 162 -2.05 -2.65 6.50
CA ILE A 162 -2.98 -1.82 5.71
C ILE A 162 -4.09 -2.69 5.14
N THR A 163 -3.75 -3.83 4.53
CA THR A 163 -4.73 -4.75 3.95
C THR A 163 -5.75 -5.25 4.97
N LEU A 164 -5.29 -5.64 6.16
CA LEU A 164 -6.16 -6.03 7.27
C LEU A 164 -7.07 -4.88 7.72
N ALA A 165 -6.51 -3.68 7.90
CA ALA A 165 -7.28 -2.51 8.30
C ALA A 165 -8.37 -2.17 7.26
N THR A 166 -8.04 -2.23 5.97
CA THR A 166 -8.98 -2.00 4.86
C THR A 166 -10.10 -3.05 4.82
N PHE A 167 -9.83 -4.29 5.21
CA PHE A 167 -10.86 -5.33 5.36
C PHE A 167 -11.80 -5.03 6.53
N PHE A 168 -11.26 -4.71 7.71
CA PHE A 168 -12.09 -4.36 8.88
C PHE A 168 -12.90 -3.08 8.66
N ALA A 169 -12.40 -2.15 7.86
CA ALA A 169 -13.13 -0.97 7.41
C ALA A 169 -14.18 -1.26 6.33
N ARG A 170 -14.34 -2.52 5.90
CA ARG A 170 -15.32 -2.98 4.89
C ARG A 170 -15.14 -2.33 3.51
N LEU A 171 -13.90 -2.04 3.15
CA LEU A 171 -13.52 -1.47 1.85
C LEU A 171 -12.98 -2.55 0.89
N ILE A 172 -12.59 -3.73 1.39
CA ILE A 172 -12.23 -4.90 0.59
C ILE A 172 -12.98 -6.16 1.02
N SER A 173 -13.10 -7.13 0.11
CA SER A 173 -13.64 -8.47 0.38
C SER A 173 -12.61 -9.40 1.04
N LEU A 174 -13.10 -10.44 1.72
CA LEU A 174 -12.26 -11.45 2.35
C LEU A 174 -11.34 -12.16 1.34
N PRO A 175 -11.80 -12.58 0.15
CA PRO A 175 -10.91 -13.16 -0.85
C PRO A 175 -9.77 -12.23 -1.25
N ARG A 176 -10.05 -10.93 -1.47
CA ARG A 176 -9.02 -9.95 -1.78
C ARG A 176 -8.01 -9.82 -0.64
N MET A 177 -8.48 -9.69 0.59
CA MET A 177 -7.63 -9.61 1.78
C MET A 177 -6.68 -10.80 1.87
N VAL A 178 -7.21 -12.03 1.77
CA VAL A 178 -6.41 -13.25 1.86
C VAL A 178 -5.38 -13.33 0.75
N LEU A 179 -5.79 -13.09 -0.50
CA LEU A 179 -4.87 -13.15 -1.65
C LEU A 179 -3.77 -12.07 -1.56
N TYR A 180 -4.11 -10.86 -1.11
CA TYR A 180 -3.13 -9.78 -0.91
C TYR A 180 -2.15 -10.12 0.21
N LEU A 181 -2.62 -10.66 1.33
CA LEU A 181 -1.75 -11.10 2.42
C LEU A 181 -0.77 -12.19 1.97
N CYS A 182 -1.27 -13.22 1.29
CA CYS A 182 -0.42 -14.27 0.72
C CYS A 182 0.62 -13.67 -0.25
N GLY A 183 0.19 -12.74 -1.09
CA GLY A 183 1.07 -12.05 -2.02
C GLY A 183 2.15 -11.23 -1.33
N GLN A 184 1.77 -10.33 -0.42
CA GLN A 184 2.69 -9.45 0.30
C GLN A 184 3.71 -10.24 1.13
N ILE A 185 3.27 -11.31 1.81
CA ILE A 185 4.16 -12.18 2.60
C ILE A 185 5.15 -12.91 1.67
N LEU A 186 4.67 -13.47 0.57
CA LEU A 186 5.52 -14.14 -0.41
C LEU A 186 6.52 -13.18 -1.06
N GLY A 187 6.07 -11.98 -1.42
CA GLY A 187 6.91 -10.91 -1.97
C GLY A 187 8.01 -10.48 -0.99
N GLY A 188 7.67 -10.30 0.29
CA GLY A 188 8.65 -10.01 1.34
C GLY A 188 9.67 -11.14 1.55
N ALA A 189 9.22 -12.40 1.54
CA ALA A 189 10.10 -13.55 1.64
C ALA A 189 11.08 -13.65 0.46
N LEU A 190 10.59 -13.42 -0.77
CA LEU A 190 11.43 -13.41 -1.98
C LEU A 190 12.42 -12.25 -1.97
N ALA A 191 12.01 -11.06 -1.51
CA ALA A 191 12.91 -9.93 -1.32
C ALA A 191 14.05 -10.26 -0.37
N GLY A 192 13.75 -10.91 0.77
CA GLY A 192 14.77 -11.37 1.72
C GLY A 192 15.76 -12.38 1.11
N TRP A 193 15.25 -13.33 0.32
CA TRP A 193 16.09 -14.29 -0.40
C TRP A 193 16.99 -13.63 -1.46
N MET A 194 16.45 -12.68 -2.23
CA MET A 194 17.22 -11.89 -3.20
C MET A 194 18.27 -11.03 -2.51
N LEU A 195 17.95 -10.45 -1.35
CA LEU A 195 18.86 -9.63 -0.56
C LEU A 195 20.06 -10.44 -0.05
N GLN A 196 19.80 -11.64 0.47
CA GLN A 196 20.85 -12.57 0.88
C GLN A 196 21.76 -12.97 -0.29
N SER A 197 21.16 -13.18 -1.47
CA SER A 197 21.91 -13.50 -2.70
C SER A 197 22.77 -12.32 -3.16
N ALA A 198 22.24 -11.09 -3.08
CA ALA A 198 22.94 -9.87 -3.51
C ALA A 198 24.12 -9.49 -2.60
N PHE A 199 24.00 -9.68 -1.29
CA PHE A 199 25.11 -9.46 -0.35
C PHE A 199 26.12 -10.62 -0.29
N GLY A 200 25.79 -11.77 -0.89
CA GLY A 200 26.63 -12.97 -0.85
C GLY A 200 26.84 -13.58 0.55
N SER A 201 26.16 -13.05 1.57
CA SER A 201 26.21 -13.53 2.95
C SER A 201 24.95 -13.09 3.72
N GLY A 202 24.65 -13.77 4.83
CA GLY A 202 23.61 -13.36 5.77
C GLY A 202 24.11 -12.42 6.87
N GLN A 203 25.32 -11.85 6.74
CA GLN A 203 25.97 -11.04 7.80
C GLN A 203 25.63 -9.55 7.65
N TYR A 204 24.34 -9.25 7.54
CA TYR A 204 23.83 -7.88 7.49
C TYR A 204 22.59 -7.75 8.39
N SER A 205 22.35 -6.53 8.85
CA SER A 205 21.15 -6.14 9.58
C SER A 205 20.41 -5.08 8.78
N VAL A 206 19.09 -5.21 8.70
CA VAL A 206 18.23 -4.21 8.05
C VAL A 206 17.68 -3.30 9.14
N GLY A 207 18.01 -2.01 9.05
CA GLY A 207 17.54 -1.00 10.00
C GLY A 207 16.01 -0.99 10.10
N GLY A 208 15.49 -0.99 11.32
CA GLY A 208 14.04 -1.03 11.58
C GLY A 208 13.41 -2.43 11.59
N CYS A 209 14.11 -3.46 11.10
CA CYS A 209 13.63 -4.85 11.14
C CYS A 209 14.32 -5.71 12.22
N VAL A 210 15.26 -5.11 12.96
CA VAL A 210 16.02 -5.77 14.03
C VAL A 210 16.02 -4.86 15.26
N VAL A 211 15.72 -5.42 16.42
CA VAL A 211 15.78 -4.74 17.72
C VAL A 211 16.73 -5.50 18.63
N ASP A 212 17.73 -4.81 19.17
CA ASP A 212 18.56 -5.36 20.25
C ASP A 212 17.81 -5.24 21.58
N THR A 213 17.28 -6.36 22.05
CA THR A 213 16.50 -6.42 23.30
C THR A 213 17.35 -6.23 24.56
N ALA A 214 18.68 -6.27 24.47
CA ALA A 214 19.56 -5.89 25.56
C ALA A 214 19.60 -4.36 25.75
N LEU A 215 19.37 -3.60 24.68
CA LEU A 215 19.34 -2.14 24.69
C LEU A 215 17.91 -1.58 24.85
N VAL A 216 16.93 -2.21 24.20
CA VAL A 216 15.54 -1.75 24.19
C VAL A 216 14.61 -2.87 24.70
N PRO A 217 13.96 -2.71 25.87
CA PRO A 217 13.01 -3.69 26.37
C PRO A 217 11.87 -3.95 25.39
N VAL A 218 11.41 -5.19 25.31
CA VAL A 218 10.33 -5.62 24.40
C VAL A 218 9.07 -4.76 24.51
N ARG A 219 8.71 -4.30 25.72
CA ARG A 219 7.53 -3.43 25.91
C ARG A 219 7.67 -2.10 25.16
N GLU A 220 8.87 -1.53 25.13
CA GLU A 220 9.12 -0.22 24.52
C GLU A 220 9.12 -0.35 23.00
N ALA A 221 9.76 -1.40 22.48
CA ALA A 221 9.69 -1.76 21.06
C ALA A 221 8.23 -1.99 20.60
N PHE A 222 7.43 -2.72 21.39
CA PHE A 222 6.02 -2.95 21.08
C PHE A 222 5.21 -1.65 21.00
N VAL A 223 5.36 -0.74 21.97
CA VAL A 223 4.63 0.53 21.97
C VAL A 223 5.02 1.38 20.75
N LEU A 224 6.31 1.40 20.39
CA LEU A 224 6.78 2.09 19.20
C LEU A 224 6.14 1.52 17.92
N GLU A 225 6.20 0.20 17.74
CA GLU A 225 5.60 -0.46 16.58
C GLU A 225 4.09 -0.23 16.50
N PHE A 226 3.40 -0.28 17.64
CA PHE A 226 1.97 -0.02 17.71
C PHE A 226 1.60 1.40 17.27
N ILE A 227 2.28 2.43 17.82
CA ILE A 227 1.99 3.82 17.48
C ILE A 227 2.38 4.14 16.03
N CYS A 228 3.52 3.63 15.55
CA CYS A 228 3.94 3.79 14.16
C CYS A 228 2.97 3.10 13.18
N SER A 229 2.53 1.87 13.47
CA SER A 229 1.53 1.15 12.68
C SER A 229 0.16 1.85 12.70
N LEU A 230 -0.26 2.37 13.86
CA LEU A 230 -1.50 3.14 13.97
C LEU A 230 -1.43 4.42 13.14
N THR A 231 -0.29 5.13 13.20
CA THR A 231 -0.07 6.34 12.39
C THR A 231 -0.09 6.01 10.90
N LEU A 232 0.54 4.91 10.49
CA LEU A 232 0.51 4.43 9.11
C LEU A 232 -0.93 4.19 8.64
N ILE A 233 -1.73 3.44 9.42
CA ILE A 233 -3.14 3.19 9.09
C ILE A 233 -3.91 4.52 9.03
N PHE A 234 -3.78 5.39 10.03
CA PHE A 234 -4.49 6.66 10.09
C PHE A 234 -4.20 7.52 8.87
N LEU A 235 -2.93 7.61 8.45
CA LEU A 235 -2.55 8.35 7.25
C LEU A 235 -3.08 7.65 5.99
N SER A 236 -2.92 6.33 5.84
CA SER A 236 -3.44 5.60 4.68
C SER A 236 -4.94 5.80 4.47
N PHE A 237 -5.72 5.79 5.55
CA PHE A 237 -7.15 6.10 5.50
C PHE A 237 -7.42 7.59 5.25
N GLY A 238 -6.70 8.45 5.94
CA GLY A 238 -6.87 9.89 5.88
C GLY A 238 -6.41 10.54 4.58
N VAL A 239 -5.56 9.89 3.76
CA VAL A 239 -5.09 10.44 2.48
C VAL A 239 -5.45 9.60 1.25
N GLY A 240 -5.76 8.31 1.43
CA GLY A 240 -5.82 7.36 0.31
C GLY A 240 -7.10 6.53 0.24
N LEU A 241 -7.61 6.06 1.38
CA LEU A 241 -8.71 5.08 1.40
C LEU A 241 -10.08 5.67 1.75
N ASP A 242 -10.17 6.90 2.25
CA ASP A 242 -11.46 7.53 2.54
C ASP A 242 -12.17 7.93 1.22
N PRO A 243 -13.33 7.33 0.89
CA PRO A 243 -14.06 7.62 -0.34
C PRO A 243 -14.55 9.08 -0.46
N ARG A 244 -14.51 9.85 0.64
CA ARG A 244 -14.89 11.26 0.66
C ARG A 244 -13.77 12.18 0.15
N GLN A 245 -12.55 11.69 0.05
CA GLN A 245 -11.45 12.46 -0.51
C GLN A 245 -11.53 12.51 -2.03
N ARG A 246 -11.42 13.72 -2.58
CA ARG A 246 -11.52 14.05 -4.00
C ARG A 246 -10.20 14.57 -4.52
#